data_AF-A0A7S1RXP9-F1
#
_entry.id   AF-A0A7S1RXP9-F1
#
_cell.length_a   1.000
_cell.length_b   1.000
_cell.length_c   1.000
_cell.angle_alpha   90.00
_cell.angle_beta   90.00
_cell.angle_gamma   90.00
#
_symmetry.space_group_name_H-M   'P 1'
#
loop_
_entity.id
_entity.type
_entity.pdbx_description
1 polymer ?
#
loop_
_entity_poly.entity_id
_entity_poly.type
_entity_poly.pdbx_seq_one_letter_code
_entity_poly.pdbx_strand_id
1 'polypeptide(L)'
;HSFDAFASAEEREQRQLCDELWATMWDWTPEDLLAAERALARACIASTDQLALALAIDLNRKLGDAGAEALPAGAVEALRRRFVAPGHRARELLPRRAEEDG
;
A
#
# COMPACT_ATOMS: atom_id res chain seq x y z
N HIS A 1 14.05 -20.91 19.47
CA HIS A 1 12.96 -20.37 18.65
C HIS A 1 12.78 -18.90 19.03
N SER A 2 13.38 -17.97 18.28
CA SER A 2 13.02 -16.55 18.35
C SER A 2 13.61 -15.88 17.11
N PHE A 3 12.78 -15.63 16.10
CA PHE A 3 13.23 -15.00 14.84
C PHE A 3 12.41 -13.75 14.46
N ASP A 4 11.53 -13.27 15.33
CA ASP A 4 10.64 -12.12 15.04
C ASP A 4 10.89 -10.89 15.93
N ALA A 5 11.87 -10.90 16.84
CA ALA A 5 12.02 -9.85 17.85
C ALA A 5 12.64 -8.52 17.36
N PHE A 6 13.21 -8.46 16.14
CA PHE A 6 13.97 -7.29 15.68
C PHE A 6 13.51 -6.66 14.37
N ALA A 7 12.33 -7.01 13.84
CA ALA A 7 11.77 -6.19 12.75
C ALA A 7 11.56 -4.77 13.30
N SER A 8 12.36 -3.83 12.79
CA SER A 8 12.34 -2.42 13.15
C SER A 8 10.93 -1.87 12.92
N ALA A 9 10.55 -0.79 13.62
CA ALA A 9 9.22 -0.18 13.41
C ALA A 9 8.95 0.10 11.92
N GLU A 10 9.99 0.53 11.20
CA GLU A 10 9.98 0.75 9.75
C GLU A 10 9.70 -0.53 8.95
N GLU A 11 10.30 -1.67 9.29
CA GLU A 11 10.04 -2.96 8.61
C GLU A 11 8.61 -3.46 8.85
N ARG A 12 8.03 -3.16 10.03
CA ARG A 12 6.63 -3.48 10.34
C ARG A 12 5.67 -2.60 9.55
N GLU A 13 5.97 -1.31 9.44
CA GLU A 13 5.20 -0.37 8.62
C GLU A 13 5.29 -0.72 7.14
N GLN A 14 6.47 -1.10 6.64
CA GLN A 14 6.67 -1.53 5.26
C GLN A 14 5.86 -2.81 4.97
N ARG A 15 5.89 -3.82 5.86
CA ARG A 15 5.05 -5.01 5.72
C ARG A 15 3.57 -4.68 5.73
N GLN A 16 3.14 -3.80 6.64
CA GLN A 16 1.75 -3.37 6.72
C GLN A 16 1.33 -2.63 5.45
N LEU A 17 2.18 -1.78 4.91
CA LEU A 17 1.96 -1.09 3.64
C LEU A 17 1.82 -2.10 2.48
N CYS A 18 2.69 -3.11 2.39
CA CYS A 18 2.59 -4.17 1.39
C CYS A 18 1.30 -5.00 1.53
N ASP A 19 0.92 -5.36 2.76
CA ASP A 19 -0.34 -6.09 3.03
C ASP A 19 -1.56 -5.26 2.62
N GLU A 20 -1.54 -3.95 2.87
CA GLU A 20 -2.63 -3.06 2.49
C GLU A 20 -2.69 -2.83 0.96
N LEU A 21 -1.54 -2.66 0.30
CA LEU A 21 -1.45 -2.58 -1.17
C LEU A 21 -2.03 -3.85 -1.80
N TRP A 22 -1.62 -5.02 -1.30
CA TRP A 22 -2.13 -6.32 -1.73
C TRP A 22 -3.64 -6.43 -1.53
N ALA A 23 -4.14 -5.97 -0.38
CA ALA A 23 -5.57 -6.03 -0.06
C ALA A 23 -6.44 -5.03 -0.84
N THR A 24 -5.86 -4.05 -1.53
CA THR A 24 -6.60 -3.12 -2.41
C THR A 24 -6.69 -3.55 -3.85
N MET A 25 -5.77 -4.40 -4.32
CA MET A 25 -5.59 -4.66 -5.74
C MET A 25 -5.63 -6.16 -6.02
N TRP A 26 -6.84 -6.65 -6.29
CA TRP A 26 -7.11 -8.07 -6.58
C TRP A 26 -6.52 -8.57 -7.91
N ASP A 27 -6.02 -7.66 -8.76
CA ASP A 27 -5.50 -7.95 -10.10
C ASP A 27 -4.00 -7.60 -10.24
N TRP A 28 -3.30 -7.36 -9.11
CA TRP A 28 -1.87 -7.07 -9.15
C TRP A 28 -1.04 -8.33 -9.26
N THR A 29 -0.14 -8.33 -10.24
CA THR A 29 0.93 -9.32 -10.30
C THR A 29 2.00 -8.99 -9.25
N PRO A 30 2.85 -9.97 -8.87
CA PRO A 30 4.00 -9.70 -8.02
C PRO A 30 4.93 -8.62 -8.58
N GLU A 31 5.00 -8.49 -9.90
CA GLU A 31 5.79 -7.46 -10.59
C GLU A 31 5.19 -6.06 -10.38
N ASP A 32 3.86 -5.93 -10.44
CA ASP A 32 3.16 -4.68 -10.16
C ASP A 32 3.36 -4.24 -8.70
N LEU A 33 3.30 -5.19 -7.76
CA LEU A 33 3.56 -4.91 -6.35
C LEU A 33 4.99 -4.41 -6.14
N LEU A 34 5.98 -5.06 -6.76
CA LEU A 34 7.38 -4.66 -6.67
C LEU A 34 7.63 -3.29 -7.31
N ALA A 35 6.98 -3.01 -8.45
CA ALA A 35 7.04 -1.72 -9.12
C ALA A 35 6.44 -0.61 -8.24
N ALA A 36 5.27 -0.88 -7.64
CA ALA A 36 4.62 0.04 -6.70
C ALA A 36 5.48 0.28 -5.46
N GLU A 37 6.02 -0.76 -4.84
CA GLU A 37 6.91 -0.63 -3.68
C GLU A 37 8.15 0.20 -4.02
N ARG A 38 8.79 -0.05 -5.16
CA ARG A 38 9.94 0.75 -5.64
C ARG A 38 9.55 2.20 -5.90
N ALA A 39 8.38 2.44 -6.45
CA ALA A 39 7.87 3.79 -6.71
C ALA A 39 7.64 4.55 -5.39
N LEU A 40 7.03 3.89 -4.41
CA LEU A 40 6.79 4.45 -3.08
C LEU A 40 8.11 4.71 -2.33
N ALA A 41 9.05 3.76 -2.37
CA ALA A 41 10.37 3.91 -1.78
C ALA A 41 11.14 5.10 -2.39
N ARG A 42 11.06 5.28 -3.72
CA ARG A 42 11.66 6.46 -4.41
C ARG A 42 11.03 7.78 -3.96
N ALA A 43 9.73 7.79 -3.71
CA ALA A 43 9.02 8.95 -3.20
C ALA A 43 9.16 9.15 -1.68
N CYS A 44 10.03 8.38 -1.02
CA CYS A 44 10.21 8.35 0.43
C CYS A 44 8.88 8.11 1.19
N ILE A 45 8.05 7.21 0.67
CA ILE A 45 6.81 6.77 1.30
C ILE A 45 7.07 5.37 1.88
N ALA A 46 7.34 5.31 3.18
CA ALA A 46 7.60 4.07 3.92
C ALA A 46 6.44 3.69 4.87
N SER A 47 5.50 4.62 5.11
CA SER A 47 4.41 4.44 6.07
C SER A 47 3.04 4.64 5.42
N THR A 48 2.02 3.98 5.98
CA THR A 48 0.62 4.14 5.56
C THR A 48 0.11 5.57 5.72
N ASP A 49 0.54 6.30 6.76
CA ASP A 49 0.23 7.73 6.92
C ASP A 49 0.82 8.60 5.80
N GLN A 50 2.06 8.32 5.40
CA GLN A 50 2.72 9.03 4.30
C GLN A 50 2.03 8.73 2.96
N LEU A 51 1.58 7.49 2.77
CA LEU A 51 0.80 7.08 1.62
C LEU A 51 -0.56 7.79 1.61
N ALA A 52 -1.28 7.84 2.74
CA ALA A 52 -2.56 8.54 2.87
C ALA A 52 -2.41 10.05 2.57
N LEU A 53 -1.36 10.68 3.08
CA LEU A 53 -1.05 12.09 2.78
C LEU A 53 -0.73 12.30 1.28
N ALA A 54 0.09 11.41 0.70
CA ALA A 54 0.40 11.47 -0.72
C ALA A 54 -0.84 11.27 -1.59
N LEU A 55 -1.73 10.35 -1.22
CA LEU A 55 -3.01 10.11 -1.87
C LEU A 55 -3.96 11.30 -1.75
N ALA A 56 -3.99 11.98 -0.60
CA ALA A 56 -4.84 13.15 -0.36
C ALA A 56 -4.42 14.38 -1.18
N ILE A 57 -3.12 14.52 -1.46
CA ILE A 57 -2.58 15.60 -2.30
C ILE A 57 -2.64 15.16 -3.77
N ASP A 58 -1.66 14.40 -4.22
CA ASP A 58 -1.56 13.87 -5.58
C ASP A 58 -0.40 12.85 -5.66
N LEU A 59 -0.72 11.56 -5.46
CA LEU A 59 0.28 10.50 -5.37
C LEU A 59 1.08 10.37 -6.68
N ASN A 60 0.41 10.40 -7.82
CA ASN A 60 1.06 10.24 -9.13
C ASN A 60 1.97 11.42 -9.45
N ARG A 61 1.60 12.65 -9.07
CA ARG A 61 2.51 13.79 -9.16
C ARG A 61 3.76 13.59 -8.29
N LYS A 62 3.59 13.14 -7.05
CA LYS A 62 4.72 12.89 -6.14
C LYS A 62 5.64 11.78 -6.63
N LEU A 63 5.08 10.72 -7.23
CA LEU A 63 5.85 9.67 -7.89
C LEU A 63 6.63 10.23 -9.10
N GLY A 64 5.99 11.06 -9.92
CA GLY A 64 6.62 11.72 -11.07
C GLY A 64 7.77 12.65 -10.66
N ASP A 65 7.59 13.47 -9.62
CA ASP A 65 8.65 14.33 -9.06
C ASP A 65 9.84 13.51 -8.53
N ALA A 66 9.59 12.27 -8.09
CA ALA A 66 10.62 11.32 -7.66
C ALA A 66 11.22 10.48 -8.80
N GLY A 67 10.81 10.71 -10.05
CA GLY A 67 11.26 9.93 -11.21
C GLY A 67 10.81 8.47 -11.17
N ALA A 68 9.66 8.21 -10.55
CA ALA A 68 9.00 6.91 -10.50
C ALA A 68 7.80 6.85 -11.45
N GLU A 69 7.44 5.63 -11.84
CA GLU A 69 6.29 5.42 -12.70
C GLU A 69 4.98 5.70 -11.93
N ALA A 70 4.02 6.32 -12.61
CA ALA A 70 2.73 6.61 -12.02
C ALA A 70 1.93 5.33 -11.82
N LEU A 71 1.21 5.24 -10.69
CA LEU A 71 0.32 4.12 -10.45
C LEU A 71 -0.92 4.24 -11.35
N PRO A 72 -1.49 3.11 -11.80
CA PRO A 72 -2.71 3.12 -12.59
C PRO A 72 -3.84 3.80 -11.80
N ALA A 73 -4.65 4.59 -12.48
CA ALA A 73 -5.68 5.42 -11.84
C ALA A 73 -6.65 4.58 -10.98
N GLY A 74 -6.97 3.35 -11.40
CA GLY A 74 -7.79 2.43 -10.61
C GLY A 74 -7.16 2.04 -9.27
N ALA A 75 -5.82 1.91 -9.23
CA ALA A 75 -5.09 1.65 -7.99
C ALA A 75 -5.13 2.83 -7.04
N VAL A 76 -4.86 4.03 -7.57
CA VAL A 76 -4.90 5.27 -6.78
C VAL A 76 -6.29 5.49 -6.19
N GLU A 77 -7.34 5.21 -6.95
CA GLU A 77 -8.73 5.32 -6.51
C GLU A 77 -9.09 4.28 -5.44
N ALA A 78 -8.68 3.02 -5.61
CA ALA A 78 -8.88 1.96 -4.62
C ALA A 78 -8.16 2.28 -3.30
N LEU A 79 -6.92 2.76 -3.39
CA LEU A 79 -6.13 3.21 -2.25
C LEU A 79 -6.77 4.44 -1.59
N ARG A 80 -7.20 5.45 -2.34
CA ARG A 80 -7.92 6.61 -1.78
C ARG A 80 -9.16 6.19 -1.00
N ARG A 81 -9.97 5.26 -1.52
CA ARG A 81 -11.16 4.76 -0.82
C ARG A 81 -10.83 4.04 0.48
N ARG A 82 -9.67 3.41 0.58
CA ARG A 82 -9.26 2.67 1.78
C ARG A 82 -8.56 3.56 2.81
N PHE A 83 -7.71 4.48 2.33
CA PHE A 83 -6.81 5.27 3.16
C PHE A 83 -7.31 6.68 3.48
N VAL A 84 -8.04 7.32 2.57
CA VAL A 84 -8.50 8.72 2.70
C VAL A 84 -9.95 8.80 3.17
N ALA A 85 -10.73 7.73 3.04
CA ALA A 85 -12.08 7.69 3.60
C ALA A 85 -12.06 7.86 5.13
N PRO A 86 -12.99 8.63 5.72
CA PRO A 86 -13.05 8.86 7.16
C PRO A 86 -13.47 7.57 7.87
N GLY A 87 -12.49 6.72 8.20
CA GLY A 87 -12.77 5.43 8.82
C GLY A 87 -11.68 4.37 8.66
N HIS A 88 -10.40 4.72 8.43
CA HIS A 88 -9.32 3.74 8.28
C HIS A 88 -9.23 2.72 9.44
N ARG A 89 -9.72 3.06 10.65
CA ARG A 89 -9.80 2.12 11.79
C ARG A 89 -11.03 1.19 11.79
N ALA A 90 -11.99 1.35 10.88
CA ALA A 90 -13.25 0.60 10.91
C ALA A 90 -13.24 -0.71 10.11
N ARG A 91 -12.15 -1.01 9.38
CA ARG A 91 -12.08 -2.17 8.46
C ARG A 91 -11.33 -3.38 9.02
N GLU A 92 -10.99 -3.36 10.31
CA GLU A 92 -10.40 -4.49 11.06
C GLU A 92 -11.36 -5.69 11.25
N LEU A 93 -12.52 -5.70 10.57
CA LEU A 93 -13.62 -6.65 10.80
C LEU A 93 -14.06 -7.47 9.57
N LEU A 94 -13.32 -7.46 8.46
CA LEU A 94 -13.66 -8.35 7.33
C LEU A 94 -12.84 -9.63 7.41
N PRO A 95 -13.47 -10.81 7.63
CA PRO A 95 -12.77 -12.08 7.65
C PRO A 95 -12.12 -12.33 6.29
N ARG A 96 -10.87 -12.81 6.31
CA ARG A 96 -10.14 -13.30 5.14
C ARG A 96 -11.01 -14.36 4.46
N ARG A 97 -11.62 -13.99 3.34
CA ARG A 97 -12.39 -14.91 2.52
C ARG A 97 -11.38 -15.81 1.80
N ALA A 98 -11.10 -16.94 2.44
CA ALA A 98 -10.93 -18.18 1.71
C ALA A 98 -12.14 -18.35 0.78
N GLU A 99 -11.88 -18.64 -0.48
CA GLU A 99 -12.74 -19.35 -1.45
C GLU A 99 -11.98 -19.22 -2.78
N GLU A 100 -11.06 -20.15 -3.09
CA GLU A 100 -11.35 -21.47 -3.70
C GLU A 100 -11.88 -21.29 -5.13
N ASP A 101 -11.01 -21.52 -6.12
CA ASP A 101 -11.44 -21.75 -7.50
C ASP A 101 -10.87 -23.11 -7.95
N GLY A 102 -11.80 -24.09 -7.94
CA GLY A 102 -12.04 -25.14 -8.94
C GLY A 102 -10.88 -25.79 -9.68
#